data_AF-A0A6A6M2B5-F1
#
_entry.id   AF-A0A6A6M2B5-F1
#
_cell.length_a   1.000
_cell.length_b   1.000
_cell.length_c   1.000
_cell.angle_alpha   90.00
_cell.angle_beta   90.00
_cell.angle_gamma   90.00
#
_symmetry.space_group_name_H-M   'P 1'
#
loop_
_entity.id
_entity.type
_entity.pdbx_description
1 polymer ?
#
loop_
_entity_poly.entity_id
_entity_poly.type
_entity_poly.pdbx_seq_one_letter_code
_entity_poly.pdbx_strand_id
1 'polypeptide(L)'
;MVADIGWDPKVWEDPMAFRPERFMDSEEMFDITGSREIKMMPFGVGRRMCPGYALALLHLEYFVANLVWNFEWKAVDGDDIDLSEKQEFTMVMKNPLQALISPRMEIGDIYSLCV
;
A
#
# COMPACT_ATOMS: atom_id res chain seq x y z
N MET A 1 -16.05 12.30 -3.61
CA MET A 1 -16.02 11.18 -2.65
C MET A 1 -14.88 11.39 -1.65
N VAL A 2 -14.78 10.62 -0.56
CA VAL A 2 -13.64 10.75 0.39
C VAL A 2 -12.29 10.51 -0.31
N ALA A 3 -12.27 9.65 -1.34
CA ALA A 3 -11.08 9.37 -2.14
C ALA A 3 -10.54 10.61 -2.87
N ASP A 4 -11.40 11.51 -3.34
CA ASP A 4 -11.01 12.70 -4.11
C ASP A 4 -10.03 13.60 -3.37
N ILE A 5 -10.03 13.59 -2.03
CA ILE A 5 -9.09 14.36 -1.20
C ILE A 5 -7.65 13.86 -1.41
N GLY A 6 -7.48 12.54 -1.49
CA GLY A 6 -6.18 11.93 -1.81
C GLY A 6 -5.79 12.08 -3.28
N TRP A 7 -6.70 12.54 -4.14
CA TRP A 7 -6.47 12.74 -5.57
C TRP A 7 -6.36 14.21 -6.00
N ASP A 8 -6.41 15.16 -5.06
CA ASP A 8 -6.34 16.58 -5.40
C ASP A 8 -4.92 16.95 -5.88
N PRO A 9 -4.75 17.35 -7.16
CA PRO A 9 -3.45 17.71 -7.70
C PRO A 9 -2.88 19.01 -7.10
N LYS A 10 -3.69 19.79 -6.37
CA LYS A 10 -3.22 20.96 -5.62
C LYS A 10 -2.52 20.59 -4.31
N VAL A 11 -2.79 19.39 -3.79
CA VAL A 11 -2.22 18.88 -2.54
C VAL A 11 -1.13 17.86 -2.83
N TRP A 12 -1.33 17.02 -3.84
CA TRP A 12 -0.43 15.93 -4.21
C TRP A 12 0.08 16.13 -5.64
N GLU A 13 1.40 16.18 -5.83
CA GLU A 13 1.99 16.09 -7.17
C GLU A 13 1.72 14.70 -7.76
N ASP A 14 1.30 14.62 -9.02
CA ASP A 14 0.93 13.37 -9.71
C ASP A 14 0.11 12.40 -8.83
N PRO A 15 -1.10 12.79 -8.37
CA PRO A 15 -1.84 12.04 -7.36
C PRO A 15 -2.22 10.62 -7.78
N MET A 16 -2.32 10.39 -9.09
CA MET A 16 -2.66 9.08 -9.67
C MET A 16 -1.44 8.19 -9.89
N ALA A 17 -0.22 8.71 -9.72
CA ALA A 17 1.00 7.93 -9.89
C ALA A 17 1.36 7.20 -8.59
N PHE A 18 1.67 5.91 -8.69
CA PHE A 18 2.23 5.15 -7.57
C PHE A 18 3.68 5.60 -7.31
N ARG A 19 3.86 6.49 -6.33
CA ARG A 19 5.15 7.11 -5.96
C ARG A 19 5.35 7.05 -4.44
N PRO A 20 5.70 5.89 -3.85
CA PRO A 20 5.84 5.72 -2.40
C PRO A 20 6.91 6.63 -1.76
N GLU A 21 7.91 7.06 -2.54
CA GLU A 21 8.99 7.95 -2.11
C GLU A 21 8.48 9.29 -1.58
N ARG A 22 7.27 9.73 -2.00
CA ARG A 22 6.63 10.96 -1.50
C ARG A 22 6.37 10.95 0.02
N PHE A 23 6.43 9.78 0.64
CA PHE A 23 6.26 9.60 2.08
C PHE A 23 7.58 9.35 2.82
N MET A 24 8.71 9.28 2.10
CA MET A 24 10.03 9.02 2.68
C MET A 24 10.81 10.31 2.97
N ASP A 25 10.67 11.34 2.11
CA ASP A 25 11.54 12.53 2.09
C ASP A 25 11.03 13.73 2.91
N SER A 26 9.96 13.59 3.70
CA SER A 26 9.46 14.68 4.52
C SER A 26 10.17 14.70 5.88
N GLU A 27 10.79 15.84 6.24
CA GLU A 27 11.34 16.13 7.58
C GLU A 27 10.30 15.92 8.70
N GLU A 28 9.04 15.89 8.33
CA GLU A 28 7.91 15.55 9.17
C GLU A 28 7.34 14.18 8.80
N MET A 29 7.24 13.29 9.77
CA MET A 29 6.56 11.99 9.62
C MET A 29 5.16 12.19 8.99
N PHE A 30 4.82 11.36 8.01
CA PHE A 30 3.54 11.42 7.32
C PHE A 30 2.36 11.29 8.31
N ASP A 31 1.50 12.30 8.36
CA ASP A 31 0.34 12.34 9.27
C ASP A 31 -0.87 11.60 8.67
N ILE A 32 -0.89 10.28 8.84
CA ILE A 32 -2.03 9.44 8.45
C ILE A 32 -3.29 9.72 9.27
N THR A 33 -3.16 10.36 10.43
CA THR A 33 -4.27 10.65 11.35
C THR A 33 -5.01 11.94 10.98
N GLY A 34 -4.42 12.79 10.13
CA GLY A 34 -4.96 14.09 9.78
C GLY A 34 -5.13 15.03 10.97
N SER A 35 -4.31 14.85 12.02
CA SER A 35 -4.36 15.65 13.25
C SER A 35 -3.74 17.03 13.08
N ARG A 36 -2.78 17.16 12.16
CA ARG A 36 -2.10 18.40 11.80
C ARG A 36 -2.76 19.04 10.59
N GLU A 37 -2.90 18.26 9.52
CA GLU A 37 -3.52 18.68 8.26
C GLU A 37 -4.15 17.46 7.57
N ILE A 38 -5.34 17.63 7.01
CA ILE A 38 -6.04 16.57 6.29
C ILE A 38 -5.69 16.65 4.80
N LYS A 39 -4.68 15.86 4.38
CA LYS A 39 -4.34 15.67 2.95
C LYS A 39 -4.92 14.39 2.35
N MET A 40 -5.36 13.46 3.20
CA MET A 40 -6.11 12.24 2.86
C MET A 40 -6.78 11.69 4.13
N MET A 41 -7.72 10.75 4.01
CA MET A 41 -8.44 10.17 5.15
C MET A 41 -8.69 8.65 5.01
N PRO A 42 -7.65 7.81 4.84
CA PRO A 42 -7.81 6.37 4.59
C PRO A 42 -8.53 5.63 5.73
N PHE A 43 -8.39 6.12 6.96
CA PHE A 43 -9.02 5.58 8.16
C PHE A 43 -10.06 6.54 8.76
N GLY A 44 -10.49 7.57 8.02
CA GLY A 44 -11.25 8.69 8.58
C GLY A 44 -10.40 9.57 9.51
N VAL A 45 -11.03 10.53 10.19
CA VAL A 45 -10.36 11.50 11.09
C VAL A 45 -11.19 11.80 12.34
N GLY A 46 -10.53 12.34 13.37
CA GLY A 46 -11.17 12.81 14.60
C GLY A 46 -11.86 11.71 15.41
N ARG A 47 -12.94 12.05 16.12
CA ARG A 47 -13.64 11.14 17.06
C ARG A 47 -14.26 9.88 16.41
N ARG A 48 -14.37 9.84 15.09
CA ARG A 48 -14.94 8.73 14.31
C ARG A 48 -13.89 8.04 13.44
N MET A 49 -12.60 8.30 13.67
CA MET A 49 -11.52 7.57 13.03
C MET A 49 -11.64 6.07 13.32
N CYS A 50 -11.30 5.26 12.33
CA CYS A 50 -11.30 3.81 12.44
C CYS A 50 -10.41 3.37 13.61
N PRO A 51 -10.96 2.69 14.64
CA PRO A 51 -10.17 2.22 15.78
C PRO A 51 -9.15 1.14 15.38
N GLY A 52 -9.29 0.56 14.20
CA GLY A 52 -8.39 -0.48 13.67
C GLY A 52 -7.14 0.05 12.95
N TYR A 53 -6.91 1.37 12.86
CA TYR A 53 -5.81 1.92 12.05
C TYR A 53 -4.43 1.37 12.45
N ALA A 54 -4.11 1.34 13.74
CA ALA A 54 -2.81 0.86 14.22
C ALA A 54 -2.62 -0.63 13.94
N LEU A 55 -3.69 -1.42 14.08
CA LEU A 55 -3.67 -2.84 13.76
C LEU A 55 -3.49 -3.08 12.26
N ALA A 56 -4.13 -2.27 11.41
CA ALA A 56 -3.99 -2.34 9.97
C ALA A 56 -2.57 -2.03 9.53
N LEU A 57 -1.94 -0.97 10.08
CA LEU A 57 -0.54 -0.65 9.77
C LEU A 57 0.40 -1.78 10.18
N LEU A 58 0.26 -2.32 11.40
CA LEU A 58 1.06 -3.46 11.86
C LEU A 58 0.98 -4.66 10.89
N HIS A 59 -0.25 -5.01 10.45
CA HIS A 59 -0.43 -6.10 9.50
C HIS A 59 0.13 -5.78 8.12
N LEU A 60 -0.09 -4.56 7.61
CA LEU A 60 0.42 -4.15 6.30
C LEU A 60 1.94 -4.18 6.26
N GLU A 61 2.59 -3.62 7.28
CA GLU A 61 4.06 -3.66 7.42
C GLU A 61 4.56 -5.10 7.47
N TYR A 62 3.97 -5.94 8.32
CA TYR A 62 4.36 -7.34 8.44
C TYR A 62 4.20 -8.11 7.12
N PHE A 63 3.03 -8.02 6.47
CA PHE A 63 2.77 -8.74 5.24
C PHE A 63 3.66 -8.23 4.10
N VAL A 64 3.71 -6.92 3.86
CA VAL A 64 4.52 -6.35 2.77
C VAL A 64 6.00 -6.67 2.96
N ALA A 65 6.54 -6.52 4.18
CA ALA A 65 7.93 -6.87 4.45
C ALA A 65 8.22 -8.34 4.13
N ASN A 66 7.36 -9.27 4.58
CA ASN A 66 7.56 -10.69 4.30
C ASN A 66 7.37 -11.04 2.82
N LEU A 67 6.40 -10.43 2.13
CA LEU A 67 6.15 -10.68 0.71
C LEU A 67 7.32 -10.20 -0.17
N VAL A 68 7.91 -9.05 0.18
CA VAL A 68 9.08 -8.49 -0.53
C VAL A 68 10.36 -9.24 -0.15
N TRP A 69 10.51 -9.65 1.11
CA TRP A 69 11.69 -10.38 1.57
C TRP A 69 11.79 -11.77 0.94
N ASN A 70 10.70 -12.52 0.96
CA ASN A 70 10.73 -13.94 0.61
C ASN A 70 10.49 -14.24 -0.86
N PHE A 71 9.94 -13.31 -1.65
CA PHE A 71 9.50 -13.61 -3.01
C PHE A 71 9.94 -12.57 -4.04
N GLU A 72 10.23 -13.05 -5.25
CA GLU A 72 10.27 -12.25 -6.46
C GLU A 72 8.90 -12.26 -7.13
N TRP A 73 8.49 -11.10 -7.63
CA TRP A 73 7.19 -10.87 -8.24
C TRP A 73 7.40 -10.47 -9.69
N LYS A 74 6.69 -11.14 -10.60
CA LYS A 74 6.68 -10.80 -12.04
C LYS A 74 5.23 -10.68 -12.51
N ALA A 75 4.99 -9.72 -13.40
CA ALA A 75 3.73 -9.65 -14.11
C ALA A 75 3.57 -10.89 -15.01
N VAL A 76 2.32 -11.27 -15.27
CA VAL A 76 2.01 -12.27 -16.29
C VAL A 76 2.23 -11.63 -17.66
N ASP A 77 2.91 -12.34 -18.57
CA ASP A 77 3.24 -11.82 -19.90
C ASP A 77 1.98 -11.38 -20.67
N GLY A 78 2.00 -10.18 -21.24
CA GLY A 78 0.93 -9.65 -22.08
C GLY A 78 -0.18 -8.89 -21.36
N ASP A 79 -0.16 -8.85 -20.03
CA ASP A 79 -1.12 -8.07 -19.23
C ASP A 79 -0.48 -6.78 -18.71
N ASP A 80 -0.96 -5.64 -19.21
CA ASP A 80 -0.86 -4.37 -18.47
C ASP A 80 -1.72 -4.52 -17.21
N ILE A 81 -1.19 -4.14 -16.05
CA ILE A 81 -1.90 -4.24 -14.78
C ILE A 81 -3.09 -3.28 -14.78
N ASP A 82 -4.30 -3.80 -14.94
CA ASP A 82 -5.54 -3.02 -14.89
C ASP A 82 -5.90 -2.68 -13.44
N LEU A 83 -5.63 -1.43 -13.05
CA LEU A 83 -5.97 -0.88 -11.74
C LEU A 83 -7.41 -0.33 -11.67
N SER A 84 -8.24 -0.56 -12.68
CA SER A 84 -9.64 -0.14 -12.62
C SER A 84 -10.36 -0.78 -11.44
N GLU A 85 -11.19 0.00 -10.75
CA GLU A 85 -11.86 -0.41 -9.52
C GLU A 85 -13.35 -0.65 -9.75
N LYS A 86 -13.93 -1.47 -8.87
CA LYS A 86 -15.38 -1.59 -8.69
C LYS A 86 -15.72 -1.48 -7.22
N GLN A 87 -16.88 -0.89 -6.95
CA GLN A 87 -17.39 -0.80 -5.59
C GLN A 87 -18.18 -2.06 -5.24
N GLU A 88 -17.76 -2.76 -4.20
CA GLU A 88 -18.51 -3.82 -3.53
C GLU A 88 -18.80 -3.39 -2.07
N PHE A 89 -18.56 -4.25 -1.08
CA PHE A 89 -18.53 -3.82 0.33
C PHE A 89 -17.34 -2.86 0.60
N THR A 90 -16.24 -3.05 -0.11
CA THR A 90 -15.07 -2.16 -0.19
C THR A 90 -14.77 -1.83 -1.66
N MET A 91 -13.82 -0.92 -1.90
CA MET A 91 -13.21 -0.80 -3.22
C MET A 91 -12.32 -2.02 -3.48
N VAL A 92 -12.50 -2.66 -4.64
CA VAL A 92 -11.70 -3.81 -5.07
C VAL A 92 -11.31 -3.62 -6.53
N MET A 93 -10.24 -4.29 -6.96
CA MET A 93 -9.89 -4.32 -8.38
C MET A 93 -11.03 -4.95 -9.17
N LYS A 94 -11.39 -4.31 -10.29
CA LYS A 94 -12.42 -4.79 -11.21
C LYS A 94 -12.06 -6.16 -11.75
N ASN A 95 -10.79 -6.30 -12.13
CA ASN A 95 -10.17 -7.54 -12.57
C ASN A 95 -9.14 -7.96 -11.51
N PRO A 96 -9.22 -9.19 -10.95
CA PRO A 96 -8.25 -9.63 -9.94
C PRO A 96 -6.81 -9.59 -10.47
N LEU A 97 -5.88 -9.07 -9.66
CA LEU A 97 -4.45 -9.07 -10.00
C LEU A 97 -3.93 -10.51 -10.16
N GLN A 98 -3.24 -10.76 -11.25
CA GLN A 98 -2.46 -11.98 -11.46
C GLN A 98 -0.97 -11.67 -11.40
N ALA A 99 -0.21 -12.50 -10.71
CA ALA A 99 1.23 -12.35 -10.58
C ALA A 99 1.90 -13.73 -10.55
N LEU A 100 3.07 -13.81 -11.16
CA LEU A 100 3.99 -14.95 -11.01
C LEU A 100 4.89 -14.68 -9.81
N ILE A 101 4.88 -15.61 -8.86
CA ILE A 101 5.60 -15.48 -7.59
C ILE A 101 6.58 -16.64 -7.48
N SER A 102 7.85 -16.35 -7.20
CA SER A 102 8.89 -17.35 -6.93
C SER A 102 9.65 -17.02 -5.65
N PRO A 103 10.07 -18.02 -4.85
CA PRO A 103 10.92 -17.76 -3.69
C PRO A 103 12.22 -17.03 -4.08
N ARG A 104 12.68 -16.10 -3.23
CA ARG A 104 13.96 -15.39 -3.36
C ARG A 104 15.15 -16.20 -2.86
N MET A 105 14.91 -17.04 -1.86
CA MET A 105 15.92 -17.89 -1.25
C MET A 105 15.54 -19.35 -1.45
N GLU A 106 16.50 -20.18 -1.83
CA GLU A 106 16.33 -21.62 -1.83
C GLU A 106 16.33 -22.14 -0.40
N ILE A 107 15.70 -23.30 -0.14
CA ILE A 107 15.62 -23.88 1.21
C ILE A 107 17.02 -24.06 1.86
N GLY A 108 18.07 -24.23 1.05
CA GLY A 108 19.46 -24.33 1.52
C GLY A 108 20.03 -23.05 2.13
N ASP A 109 19.59 -21.87 1.66
CA ASP A 109 20.13 -20.57 2.09
C ASP A 109 19.55 -20.10 3.43
N ILE A 110 18.32 -20.54 3.74
CA ILE A 110 17.63 -20.25 5.00
C ILE A 110 18.41 -20.83 6.19
N TYR A 111 19.01 -22.02 6.04
CA TYR A 111 19.82 -22.65 7.09
C TYR A 111 21.17 -21.96 7.32
N SER A 112 21.68 -21.19 6.37
CA SER A 112 22.95 -20.46 6.52
C SER A 112 22.81 -19.11 7.21
N LEU A 113 21.60 -18.54 7.28
CA LEU A 113 21.31 -17.25 7.94
C LEU A 113 20.87 -17.39 9.40
N CYS A 114 20.45 -18.60 9.80
CA CYS A 114 20.02 -18.93 11.16
C CYS A 114 21.12 -19.55 12.03
N VAL A 115 22.37 -19.60 11.56
CA VAL A 115 23.56 -20.08 12.31
C VAL A 115 24.55 -18.95 12.53
#